data_AF-A0A7Y2NPD6-F1
#
_entry.id   AF-A0A7Y2NPD6-F1
#
_cell.length_a   1.000
_cell.length_b   1.000
_cell.length_c   1.000
_cell.angle_alpha   90.00
_cell.angle_beta   90.00
_cell.angle_gamma   90.00
#
_symmetry.space_group_name_H-M   'P 1'
#
loop_
_entity.id
_entity.type
_entity.pdbx_description
1 polymer ?
#
loop_
_entity_poly.entity_id
_entity_poly.type
_entity_poly.pdbx_seq_one_letter_code
_entity_poly.pdbx_strand_id
1 'polypeptide(L)'
;AAVFLMAQLVYHAFYMLFSREGKRELKEVWLTRRDFDDFLQAMRFNLGMGDEYPRFGKYGYKEKFQYWGATTGVFLISVTGFILWAENFSMRFLPKFILDLTLIIHGYQGLLIFVVLLFWHLYIVHLHPSVFPMNPAWLTGKVDVEWLKEEHPAEYEKLKGEGVI
;
A
#
# COMPACT_ATOMS: atom_id res chain seq x y z
N ALA A 1 9.15 -7.81 -17.93
CA ALA A 1 8.72 -7.01 -16.76
C ALA A 1 7.22 -6.73 -16.76
N ALA A 2 6.66 -6.02 -17.74
CA ALA A 2 5.23 -5.61 -17.76
C ALA A 2 4.24 -6.79 -17.59
N VAL A 3 4.44 -7.89 -18.31
CA VAL A 3 3.59 -9.09 -18.20
C VAL A 3 3.56 -9.65 -16.77
N PHE A 4 4.71 -9.73 -16.10
CA PHE A 4 4.79 -10.19 -14.71
C PHE A 4 4.05 -9.26 -13.76
N LEU A 5 4.18 -7.94 -13.94
CA LEU A 5 3.46 -6.96 -13.12
C LEU A 5 1.95 -7.09 -13.28
N MET A 6 1.47 -7.22 -14.52
CA MET A 6 0.04 -7.43 -14.82
C MET A 6 -0.46 -8.77 -14.26
N ALA A 7 0.31 -9.84 -14.41
CA ALA A 7 -0.02 -11.14 -13.86
C ALA A 7 -0.09 -11.10 -12.32
N GLN A 8 0.85 -10.42 -11.67
CA GLN A 8 0.85 -10.22 -10.22
C GLN A 8 -0.39 -9.44 -9.75
N LEU A 9 -0.78 -8.39 -10.47
CA LEU A 9 -1.99 -7.63 -10.16
C LEU A 9 -3.25 -8.52 -10.22
N VAL A 10 -3.38 -9.33 -11.27
CA VAL A 10 -4.50 -10.26 -11.45
C VAL A 10 -4.49 -11.33 -10.36
N TYR A 11 -3.33 -11.93 -10.09
CA TYR A 11 -3.16 -12.92 -9.04
C TYR A 11 -3.53 -12.36 -7.67
N HIS A 12 -3.01 -11.17 -7.32
CA HIS A 12 -3.28 -10.50 -6.06
C HIS A 12 -4.77 -10.17 -5.91
N ALA A 13 -5.40 -9.62 -6.94
CA ALA A 13 -6.84 -9.35 -6.94
C ALA A 13 -7.65 -10.64 -6.71
N PHE A 14 -7.29 -11.73 -7.40
CA PHE A 14 -7.96 -13.02 -7.23
C PHE A 14 -7.75 -13.57 -5.80
N TYR A 15 -6.52 -13.53 -5.29
CA TYR A 15 -6.21 -13.98 -3.94
C TYR A 15 -7.02 -13.20 -2.89
N MET A 16 -7.03 -11.87 -2.96
CA MET A 16 -7.75 -11.01 -2.00
C MET A 16 -9.27 -11.21 -2.04
N LEU A 17 -9.84 -11.48 -3.22
CA LEU A 17 -11.29 -11.60 -3.41
C LEU A 17 -11.83 -13.01 -3.17
N PHE A 18 -11.03 -14.06 -3.37
CA PHE A 18 -11.53 -15.45 -3.35
C PHE A 18 -10.97 -16.30 -2.21
N SER A 19 -9.77 -16.02 -1.67
CA SER A 19 -9.23 -16.76 -0.52
C SER A 19 -9.86 -16.31 0.81
N ARG A 20 -9.86 -17.18 1.82
CA ARG A 20 -10.38 -16.85 3.16
C ARG A 20 -9.47 -15.84 3.85
N GLU A 21 -8.17 -16.06 3.73
CA GLU A 21 -7.08 -15.25 4.26
C GLU A 21 -7.10 -13.88 3.60
N GLY A 22 -7.11 -13.83 2.27
CA GLY A 22 -7.16 -12.58 1.50
C GLY A 22 -8.40 -11.73 1.82
N LYS A 23 -9.57 -12.34 2.03
CA LYS A 23 -10.77 -11.61 2.47
C LYS A 23 -10.62 -11.02 3.87
N ARG A 24 -9.91 -11.69 4.77
CA ARG A 24 -9.61 -11.16 6.11
C ARG A 24 -8.63 -9.99 6.00
N GLU A 25 -7.54 -10.16 5.25
CA GLU A 25 -6.58 -9.09 5.01
C GLU A 25 -7.22 -7.88 4.34
N LEU A 26 -8.11 -8.09 3.37
CA LEU A 26 -8.81 -7.01 2.66
C LEU A 26 -9.61 -6.13 3.61
N LYS A 27 -10.22 -6.72 4.65
CA LYS A 27 -10.96 -5.97 5.68
C LYS A 27 -10.03 -5.12 6.53
N GLU A 28 -8.86 -5.65 6.89
CA GLU A 28 -7.87 -4.95 7.72
C GLU A 28 -7.22 -3.78 6.97
N VAL A 29 -6.89 -3.94 5.68
CA VAL A 29 -6.29 -2.87 4.85
C VAL A 29 -7.31 -1.88 4.29
N TRP A 30 -8.61 -2.11 4.47
CA TRP A 30 -9.64 -1.21 3.95
C TRP A 30 -9.55 0.16 4.64
N LEU A 31 -9.79 1.21 3.85
CA LEU A 31 -9.80 2.59 4.37
C LEU A 31 -11.09 2.85 5.15
N THR A 32 -10.92 3.33 6.37
CA THR A 32 -11.99 3.67 7.30
C THR A 32 -11.87 5.13 7.70
N ARG A 33 -12.93 5.71 8.30
CA ARG A 33 -12.88 7.08 8.83
C ARG A 33 -11.79 7.24 9.90
N ARG A 34 -11.57 6.19 10.70
CA ARG A 34 -10.53 6.16 11.73
C ARG A 34 -9.13 6.42 11.16
N ASP A 35 -8.83 5.95 9.95
CA ASP A 35 -7.51 6.18 9.35
C ASP A 35 -7.23 7.68 9.11
N PHE A 36 -8.28 8.46 8.85
CA PHE A 36 -8.17 9.90 8.72
C PHE A 36 -8.02 10.59 10.08
N ASP A 37 -8.78 10.15 11.08
CA ASP A 37 -8.67 10.65 12.45
C ASP A 37 -7.27 10.36 13.04
N ASP A 38 -6.76 9.15 12.83
CA ASP A 38 -5.43 8.71 13.22
C ASP A 38 -4.34 9.55 12.52
N PHE A 39 -4.52 9.86 11.23
CA PHE A 39 -3.61 10.76 10.51
C PHE A 39 -3.57 12.15 11.14
N LEU A 40 -4.74 12.74 11.43
CA LEU A 40 -4.82 14.07 12.05
C LEU A 40 -4.24 14.06 13.47
N GLN A 41 -4.47 12.99 14.23
CA GLN A 41 -3.90 12.83 15.57
C GLN A 41 -2.37 12.70 15.51
N ALA A 42 -1.83 11.86 14.61
CA ALA A 42 -0.38 11.76 14.41
C ALA A 42 0.23 13.11 14.05
N MET A 43 -0.44 13.88 13.17
CA MET A 43 0.02 15.21 12.78
C MET A 43 0.04 16.19 13.96
N ARG A 44 -1.02 16.21 14.79
CA ARG A 44 -1.08 17.03 16.01
C ARG A 44 0.01 16.65 17.01
N PHE A 45 0.19 15.35 17.27
CA PHE A 45 1.24 14.85 18.15
C PHE A 45 2.63 15.27 17.68
N ASN A 46 2.93 15.09 16.38
CA ASN A 46 4.22 15.47 15.79
C ASN A 46 4.47 17.00 15.80
N LEU A 47 3.41 17.81 15.85
CA LEU A 47 3.49 19.26 16.01
C LEU A 47 3.52 19.70 17.48
N GLY A 48 3.56 18.76 18.44
CA GLY A 48 3.54 19.02 19.88
C GLY A 48 2.19 19.51 20.42
N MET A 49 1.10 19.33 19.66
CA MET A 49 -0.26 19.75 20.02
C MET A 49 -1.14 18.63 20.55
N GLY A 50 -0.60 17.41 20.68
CA GLY A 50 -1.32 16.25 21.21
C GLY A 50 -0.43 15.46 22.16
N ASP A 51 -1.06 14.89 23.19
CA ASP A 51 -0.34 14.19 24.26
C ASP A 51 -0.03 12.73 23.90
N GLU A 52 -0.81 12.13 22.99
CA GLU A 52 -0.71 10.72 22.64
C GLU A 52 -0.64 10.49 21.13
N TYR A 53 0.25 9.59 20.74
CA TYR A 53 0.35 9.09 19.36
C TYR A 53 -0.79 8.09 19.08
N PRO A 54 -1.30 8.00 17.84
CA PRO A 54 -2.42 7.11 17.53
C PRO A 54 -2.08 5.65 17.81
N ARG A 55 -3.09 4.93 18.32
CA ARG A 55 -2.97 3.50 18.61
C ARG A 55 -3.40 2.69 17.39
N PHE A 56 -2.44 2.31 16.55
CA PHE A 56 -2.72 1.56 15.32
C PHE A 56 -3.14 0.11 15.59
N GLY A 57 -4.08 -0.39 14.78
CA GLY A 57 -4.40 -1.82 14.67
C GLY A 57 -3.40 -2.54 13.78
N LYS A 58 -3.80 -3.67 13.17
CA LYS A 58 -2.91 -4.48 12.32
C LYS A 58 -2.17 -3.67 11.25
N TYR A 59 -2.86 -2.71 10.65
CA TYR A 59 -2.27 -1.75 9.71
C TYR A 59 -2.60 -0.32 10.11
N GLY A 60 -1.59 0.55 10.12
CA GLY A 60 -1.74 1.99 10.31
C GLY A 60 -2.08 2.74 9.02
N TYR A 61 -2.47 4.01 9.11
CA TYR A 61 -2.83 4.82 7.93
C TYR A 61 -1.69 4.90 6.90
N LYS A 62 -0.43 4.93 7.35
CA LYS A 62 0.77 4.97 6.50
C LYS A 62 0.86 3.74 5.58
N GLU A 63 0.62 2.57 6.14
CA GLU A 63 0.71 1.29 5.43
C GLU A 63 -0.50 1.08 4.51
N LYS A 64 -1.71 1.42 4.97
CA LYS A 64 -2.90 1.37 4.11
C LYS A 64 -2.78 2.35 2.95
N PHE A 65 -2.26 3.55 3.18
CA PHE A 65 -1.98 4.51 2.12
C PHE A 65 -0.99 3.95 1.11
N GLN A 66 0.11 3.33 1.58
CA GLN A 66 1.07 2.68 0.69
C GLN A 66 0.43 1.52 -0.09
N TYR A 67 -0.38 0.67 0.56
CA TYR A 67 -1.08 -0.45 -0.07
C TYR A 67 -2.01 0.03 -1.19
N TRP A 68 -2.89 0.99 -0.91
CA TRP A 68 -3.85 1.51 -1.89
C TRP A 68 -3.18 2.36 -2.97
N GLY A 69 -2.18 3.16 -2.61
CA GLY A 69 -1.37 3.93 -3.54
C GLY A 69 -0.63 3.04 -4.52
N ALA A 70 0.07 2.01 -4.04
CA ALA A 70 0.75 1.03 -4.87
C ALA A 70 -0.23 0.23 -5.73
N THR A 71 -1.32 -0.28 -5.15
CA THR A 71 -2.32 -1.10 -5.87
C THR A 71 -2.96 -0.31 -7.00
N THR A 72 -3.41 0.92 -6.73
CA THR A 72 -4.02 1.80 -7.75
C THR A 72 -2.99 2.24 -8.79
N GLY A 73 -1.76 2.53 -8.37
CA GLY A 73 -0.66 2.88 -9.28
C GLY A 73 -0.33 1.75 -10.25
N VAL A 74 -0.19 0.52 -9.74
CA VAL A 74 0.06 -0.68 -10.55
C VAL A 74 -1.11 -0.98 -11.48
N PHE A 75 -2.36 -0.80 -11.01
CA PHE A 75 -3.53 -0.94 -11.86
C PHE A 75 -3.51 0.06 -13.03
N LEU A 76 -3.30 1.34 -12.75
CA LEU A 76 -3.33 2.37 -13.79
C LEU A 76 -2.16 2.24 -14.78
N ILE A 77 -0.94 1.94 -14.32
CA ILE A 77 0.20 1.71 -15.21
C ILE A 77 0.02 0.46 -16.08
N SER A 78 -0.68 -0.57 -15.55
CA SER A 78 -1.01 -1.78 -16.31
C SER A 78 -2.03 -1.50 -17.42
N VAL A 79 -3.11 -0.79 -17.10
CA VAL A 79 -4.16 -0.44 -18.07
C VAL A 79 -3.60 0.48 -19.16
N THR A 80 -2.92 1.55 -18.76
CA THR A 80 -2.34 2.50 -19.71
C THR A 80 -1.23 1.85 -20.55
N GLY A 81 -0.40 1.00 -19.93
CA GLY A 81 0.64 0.25 -20.63
C GLY A 81 0.07 -0.72 -21.65
N PHE A 82 -1.04 -1.40 -21.33
CA PHE A 82 -1.72 -2.29 -22.28
C PHE A 82 -2.26 -1.54 -23.51
N ILE A 83 -2.89 -0.38 -23.30
CA ILE A 83 -3.41 0.49 -24.38
C ILE A 83 -2.27 0.92 -25.31
N LEU A 84 -1.13 1.34 -24.75
CA LEU A 84 0.04 1.81 -25.51
C LEU A 84 0.79 0.65 -26.19
N TRP A 85 0.85 -0.52 -25.55
CA TRP A 85 1.53 -1.68 -26.13
C TRP A 85 0.82 -2.18 -27.40
N ALA A 86 -0.52 -2.13 -27.42
CA ALA A 86 -1.32 -2.53 -28.57
C ALA A 86 -1.81 -1.34 -29.41
N GLU A 87 -0.96 -0.34 -29.67
CA GLU A 87 -1.36 0.95 -30.27
C GLU A 87 -2.24 0.85 -31.52
N ASN A 88 -1.83 0.04 -32.51
CA ASN A 88 -2.59 -0.15 -33.75
C ASN A 88 -3.98 -0.75 -33.52
N PHE A 89 -4.12 -1.62 -32.51
CA PHE A 89 -5.40 -2.18 -32.12
C PHE A 89 -6.21 -1.12 -31.37
N SER A 90 -5.59 -0.44 -30.40
CA SER A 90 -6.22 0.63 -29.61
C SER A 90 -6.77 1.75 -30.50
N MET A 91 -6.03 2.21 -31.51
CA MET A 91 -6.47 3.25 -32.46
C MET A 91 -7.69 2.86 -33.32
N ARG A 92 -8.01 1.56 -33.45
CA ARG A 92 -9.23 1.12 -34.14
C ARG A 92 -10.49 1.37 -33.30
N PHE A 93 -10.36 1.38 -31.98
CA PHE A 93 -11.50 1.44 -31.05
C PHE A 93 -11.52 2.72 -30.21
N LEU A 94 -10.38 3.40 -30.04
CA LEU A 94 -10.22 4.59 -29.22
C LEU A 94 -9.80 5.78 -30.08
N PRO A 95 -10.32 6.99 -29.81
CA PRO A 95 -9.89 8.19 -30.50
C PRO A 95 -8.46 8.55 -30.08
N LYS A 96 -7.71 9.21 -30.97
CA LYS A 96 -6.30 9.59 -30.76
C LYS A 96 -6.06 10.32 -29.42
N PHE A 97 -6.98 11.21 -29.04
CA PHE A 97 -6.91 11.94 -27.77
C PHE A 97 -6.75 11.00 -26.55
N ILE A 98 -7.39 9.82 -26.55
CA ILE A 98 -7.27 8.86 -25.45
C ILE A 98 -5.86 8.28 -25.39
N LEU A 99 -5.23 8.02 -26.53
CA LEU A 99 -3.85 7.54 -26.58
C LEU A 99 -2.87 8.62 -26.11
N ASP A 100 -3.07 9.87 -26.53
CA ASP A 100 -2.25 11.00 -26.08
C ASP A 100 -2.35 11.18 -24.55
N LEU A 101 -3.56 11.11 -24.00
CA LEU A 101 -3.80 11.15 -22.56
C LEU A 101 -3.17 9.96 -21.85
N THR A 102 -3.30 8.76 -22.43
CA THR A 102 -2.73 7.52 -21.88
C THR A 102 -1.21 7.62 -21.80
N LEU A 103 -0.55 8.15 -22.82
CA LEU A 103 0.90 8.36 -22.85
C LEU A 103 1.35 9.28 -21.71
N ILE A 104 0.66 10.42 -21.55
CA ILE A 104 0.93 11.39 -20.48
C ILE A 104 0.75 10.75 -19.11
N ILE A 105 -0.40 10.10 -18.88
CA ILE A 105 -0.71 9.44 -17.59
C ILE A 105 0.33 8.36 -17.30
N HIS A 106 0.61 7.47 -18.25
CA HIS A 106 1.55 6.36 -18.06
C HIS A 106 2.93 6.87 -17.64
N GLY A 107 3.45 7.88 -18.35
CA GLY A 107 4.75 8.49 -18.07
C GLY A 107 4.83 9.13 -16.68
N TYR A 108 3.88 10.01 -16.36
CA TYR A 108 3.87 10.71 -15.07
C TYR A 108 3.57 9.79 -13.89
N GLN A 109 2.72 8.77 -14.07
CA GLN A 109 2.49 7.78 -13.03
C GLN A 109 3.71 6.91 -12.77
N GLY A 110 4.43 6.50 -13.81
CA GLY A 110 5.69 5.78 -13.64
C GLY A 110 6.69 6.58 -12.79
N LEU A 111 6.82 7.88 -13.08
CA LEU A 111 7.66 8.78 -12.29
C LEU A 111 7.15 8.92 -10.84
N LEU A 112 5.85 9.12 -10.64
CA LEU A 112 5.26 9.24 -9.31
C LEU A 112 5.50 7.98 -8.47
N ILE A 113 5.26 6.80 -9.04
CA ILE A 113 5.50 5.51 -8.36
C ILE A 113 6.98 5.39 -7.99
N PHE A 114 7.89 5.71 -8.90
CA PHE A 114 9.33 5.66 -8.63
C PHE A 114 9.71 6.57 -7.44
N VAL A 115 9.24 7.81 -7.41
CA VAL A 115 9.52 8.77 -6.32
C VAL A 115 8.94 8.27 -4.99
N VAL A 116 7.70 7.79 -4.98
CA VAL A 116 7.06 7.26 -3.79
C VAL A 116 7.81 6.03 -3.27
N LEU A 117 8.22 5.10 -4.15
CA LEU A 117 8.99 3.94 -3.73
C LEU A 117 10.37 4.33 -3.20
N LEU A 118 11.02 5.31 -3.82
CA LEU A 118 12.37 5.75 -3.45
C LEU A 118 12.41 6.45 -2.08
N PHE A 119 11.45 7.33 -1.79
CA PHE A 119 11.48 8.11 -0.54
C PHE A 119 10.56 7.54 0.54
N TRP A 120 9.31 7.27 0.21
CA TRP A 120 8.32 6.85 1.20
C TRP A 120 8.50 5.38 1.58
N HIS A 121 8.49 4.48 0.60
CA HIS A 121 8.58 3.04 0.87
C HIS A 121 9.96 2.66 1.44
N LEU A 122 11.04 3.17 0.85
CA LEU A 122 12.40 2.91 1.34
C LEU A 122 12.55 3.35 2.80
N TYR A 123 12.01 4.52 3.16
CA TYR A 123 12.06 4.97 4.54
C TYR A 123 11.27 4.05 5.48
N ILE A 124 9.98 3.84 5.21
CA ILE A 124 9.10 3.12 6.14
C ILE A 124 9.51 1.66 6.32
N VAL A 125 9.98 1.01 5.25
CA VAL A 125 10.27 -0.43 5.29
C VAL A 125 11.73 -0.72 5.60
N HIS A 126 12.68 0.17 5.26
CA HIS A 126 14.11 -0.10 5.42
C HIS A 126 14.84 0.85 6.37
N LEU A 127 14.58 2.15 6.28
CA LEU A 127 15.43 3.16 6.95
C LEU A 127 14.85 3.67 8.27
N HIS A 128 13.59 3.40 8.58
CA HIS A 128 12.98 3.83 9.83
C HIS A 128 13.68 3.12 11.01
N PRO A 129 14.07 3.85 12.07
CA PRO A 129 14.84 3.28 13.18
C PRO A 129 14.19 2.05 13.84
N SER A 130 12.86 2.00 13.91
CA SER A 130 12.13 0.87 14.51
C SER A 130 12.30 -0.45 13.74
N VAL A 131 12.67 -0.40 12.45
CA VAL A 131 12.75 -1.57 11.59
C VAL A 131 14.10 -1.69 10.88
N PHE A 132 15.10 -0.86 11.21
CA PHE A 132 16.38 -0.90 10.53
C PHE A 132 17.09 -2.25 10.77
N PRO A 133 17.67 -2.89 9.72
CA PRO A 133 17.84 -2.42 8.35
C PRO A 133 16.64 -2.68 7.42
N MET A 134 15.65 -3.45 7.86
CA MET A 134 14.42 -3.74 7.13
C MET A 134 13.36 -4.43 8.00
N ASN A 135 12.08 -4.12 7.77
CA ASN A 135 10.97 -4.89 8.34
C ASN A 135 10.97 -6.33 7.77
N PRO A 136 11.11 -7.39 8.59
CA PRO A 136 11.23 -8.76 8.11
C PRO A 136 9.90 -9.37 7.62
N ALA A 137 8.75 -8.70 7.84
CA ALA A 137 7.42 -9.26 7.55
C ALA A 137 7.24 -9.68 6.09
N TRP A 138 7.83 -8.98 5.13
CA TRP A 138 7.71 -9.33 3.71
C TRP A 138 8.56 -10.55 3.30
N LEU A 139 9.55 -10.95 4.12
CA LEU A 139 10.39 -12.13 3.90
C LEU A 139 9.92 -13.34 4.73
N THR A 140 9.62 -13.12 6.02
CA THR A 140 9.35 -14.21 6.97
C THR A 140 7.89 -14.29 7.40
N GLY A 141 7.09 -13.25 7.14
CA GLY A 141 5.74 -13.11 7.66
C GLY A 141 5.67 -12.83 9.17
N LYS A 142 6.79 -12.46 9.81
CA LYS A 142 6.88 -12.27 11.27
C LYS A 142 7.48 -10.91 11.62
N VAL A 143 7.14 -10.43 12.81
CA VAL A 143 7.69 -9.21 13.45
C VAL A 143 7.96 -9.48 14.92
N ASP A 144 8.81 -8.66 15.55
CA ASP A 144 9.09 -8.75 16.98
C ASP A 144 7.89 -8.27 17.82
N VAL A 145 7.66 -8.91 18.96
CA VAL A 145 6.51 -8.60 19.82
C VAL A 145 6.60 -7.21 20.45
N GLU A 146 7.81 -6.76 20.82
CA GLU A 146 7.99 -5.41 21.37
C GLU A 146 7.75 -4.35 20.28
N TRP A 147 8.22 -4.61 19.06
CA TRP A 147 7.92 -3.74 17.91
C TRP A 147 6.41 -3.64 17.66
N LEU A 148 5.70 -4.77 17.70
CA LEU A 148 4.24 -4.80 17.55
C LEU A 148 3.56 -3.98 18.64
N LYS A 149 4.01 -4.07 19.89
CA LYS A 149 3.46 -3.33 21.03
C LYS A 149 3.67 -1.82 20.90
N GLU A 150 4.81 -1.38 20.37
CA GLU A 150 5.14 0.03 20.19
C GLU A 150 4.46 0.63 18.95
N GLU A 151 4.58 0.00 17.79
CA GLU A 151 4.07 0.54 16.51
C GLU A 151 2.60 0.19 16.25
N HIS A 152 2.11 -0.94 16.77
CA HIS A 152 0.74 -1.45 16.55
C HIS A 152 0.04 -1.87 17.85
N PRO A 153 -0.08 -0.97 18.85
CA PRO A 153 -0.53 -1.32 20.19
C PRO A 153 -1.95 -1.91 20.24
N ALA A 154 -2.85 -1.53 19.33
CA ALA A 154 -4.20 -2.09 19.31
C ALA A 154 -4.21 -3.52 18.74
N GLU A 155 -3.30 -3.86 17.83
CA GLU A 155 -3.14 -5.25 17.35
C GLU A 155 -2.48 -6.11 18.43
N TYR A 156 -1.48 -5.58 19.14
CA TYR A 156 -0.85 -6.26 20.27
C TYR A 156 -1.88 -6.67 21.34
N GLU A 157 -2.74 -5.74 21.77
CA GLU A 157 -3.77 -6.04 22.77
C GLU A 157 -4.79 -7.08 22.28
N LYS A 158 -5.18 -7.02 21.01
CA LYS A 158 -6.08 -7.99 20.38
C LYS A 158 -5.46 -9.39 20.40
N LEU A 159 -4.22 -9.55 19.92
CA LEU A 159 -3.53 -10.85 19.87
C LEU A 159 -3.26 -11.42 21.27
N LYS A 160 -2.92 -10.56 22.24
CA LYS A 160 -2.78 -10.96 23.64
C LYS A 160 -4.11 -11.43 24.24
N GLY A 161 -5.21 -10.75 23.93
CA GLY A 161 -6.56 -11.16 24.34
C GLY A 161 -7.01 -12.49 23.72
N GLU A 162 -6.53 -12.79 22.52
CA GLU A 162 -6.76 -14.07 21.82
C GLU A 162 -5.83 -15.21 22.29
N GLY A 163 -4.83 -14.92 23.12
CA GLY A 163 -3.85 -15.89 23.62
C GLY A 163 -2.83 -16.35 22.56
N VAL A 164 -2.64 -15.56 21.51
CA VAL A 164 -1.69 -15.85 20.42
C VAL A 164 -0.26 -15.47 20.81
N ILE A 165 -0.11 -14.45 21.66
CA ILE A 165 1.16 -13.93 22.21
C ILE A 165 1.08 -13.75 23.72
#